data_AF-A0A0S9KEX8-F1
#
_entry.id   AF-A0A0S9KEX8-F1
#
_cell.length_a   1.000
_cell.length_b   1.000
_cell.length_c   1.000
_cell.angle_alpha   90.00
_cell.angle_beta   90.00
_cell.angle_gamma   90.00
#
_symmetry.space_group_name_H-M   'P 1'
#
loop_
_entity.id
_entity.type
_entity.pdbx_description
1 polymer ?
#
loop_
_entity_poly.entity_id
_entity_poly.type
_entity_poly.pdbx_seq_one_letter_code
_entity_poly.pdbx_strand_id
1 'polypeptide(L)'
;MDDIHRLLAMRDKYADLHPDFVWDEEISAWFVKDLDDRTRVWVSPLMFTFAVIVGEPDEPFYDDRWCFETSDVALAAAVAWQGPYPGSEPVGWHRHPTSGRRRAEGDPASEYVAH
;
A
#
# COMPACT_ATOMS: atom_id res chain seq x y z
N MET A 1 -13.57 18.85 10.78
CA MET A 1 -14.53 18.10 11.61
C MET A 1 -14.95 16.79 10.94
N ASP A 2 -14.89 16.72 9.59
CA ASP A 2 -15.15 15.49 8.82
C ASP A 2 -14.00 14.45 8.84
N ASP A 3 -12.73 14.88 8.95
CA ASP A 3 -11.59 13.94 8.91
C ASP A 3 -11.54 12.97 10.09
N ILE A 4 -11.80 13.42 11.31
CA ILE A 4 -11.73 12.56 12.50
C ILE A 4 -12.76 11.41 12.41
N HIS A 5 -13.96 11.68 11.90
CA HIS A 5 -14.99 10.64 11.72
C HIS A 5 -14.61 9.66 10.62
N ARG A 6 -13.92 10.12 9.57
CA ARG A 6 -13.41 9.26 8.50
C ARG A 6 -12.27 8.37 8.98
N LEU A 7 -11.32 8.91 9.74
CA LEU A 7 -10.19 8.15 10.31
C LEU A 7 -10.69 7.08 11.29
N LEU A 8 -11.61 7.43 12.20
CA LEU A 8 -12.23 6.48 13.12
C LEU A 8 -13.00 5.37 12.37
N ALA A 9 -13.75 5.72 11.32
CA ALA A 9 -14.45 4.73 10.50
C ALA A 9 -13.51 3.81 9.72
N MET A 10 -12.29 4.27 9.38
CA MET A 10 -11.28 3.43 8.72
C MET A 10 -10.68 2.42 9.71
N ARG A 11 -10.34 2.86 10.92
CA ARG A 11 -9.87 1.97 11.98
C ARG A 11 -10.90 0.87 12.28
N ASP A 12 -12.13 1.24 12.61
CA ASP A 12 -13.20 0.28 12.99
C ASP A 12 -13.49 -0.74 11.88
N LYS A 13 -13.26 -0.35 10.62
CA LYS A 13 -13.49 -1.23 9.47
C LYS A 13 -12.31 -2.14 9.15
N TYR A 14 -11.09 -1.64 9.32
CA TYR A 14 -9.91 -2.28 8.76
C TYR A 14 -8.96 -2.83 9.82
N ALA A 15 -8.72 -2.16 10.94
CA ALA A 15 -7.66 -2.53 11.88
C ALA A 15 -7.74 -4.01 12.30
N ASP A 16 -8.94 -4.52 12.56
CA ASP A 16 -9.18 -5.90 13.02
C ASP A 16 -9.09 -6.97 11.91
N LEU A 17 -8.96 -6.58 10.63
CA LEU A 17 -8.82 -7.56 9.53
C LEU A 17 -7.48 -8.27 9.56
N HIS A 18 -6.45 -7.63 10.12
CA HIS A 18 -5.06 -8.07 10.07
C HIS A 18 -4.39 -7.88 11.44
N PRO A 19 -4.77 -8.68 12.45
CA PRO A 19 -4.32 -8.49 13.83
C PRO A 19 -2.81 -8.72 14.02
N ASP A 20 -2.15 -9.38 13.07
CA ASP A 20 -0.70 -9.61 13.08
C ASP A 20 0.10 -8.37 12.64
N PHE A 21 -0.57 -7.33 12.13
CA PHE A 21 0.05 -6.09 11.69
C PHE A 21 -0.36 -4.91 12.56
N VAL A 22 0.59 -4.03 12.84
CA VAL A 22 0.33 -2.82 13.63
C VAL A 22 -0.44 -1.82 12.77
N TRP A 23 -1.66 -1.48 13.19
CA TRP A 23 -2.40 -0.36 12.64
C TRP A 23 -1.84 0.94 13.21
N ASP A 24 -1.34 1.80 12.32
CA ASP A 24 -0.88 3.14 12.63
C ASP A 24 -2.02 4.13 12.38
N GLU A 25 -2.45 4.79 13.46
CA GLU A 25 -3.59 5.73 13.44
C GLU A 25 -3.25 7.04 12.75
N GLU A 26 -1.98 7.45 12.74
CA GLU A 26 -1.53 8.71 12.15
C GLU A 26 -1.69 8.66 10.62
N ILE A 27 -1.29 7.53 10.03
CA ILE A 27 -1.40 7.28 8.59
C ILE A 27 -2.63 6.43 8.21
N SER A 28 -3.42 5.99 9.20
CA SER A 28 -4.60 5.12 9.03
C SER A 28 -4.32 3.93 8.10
N ALA A 29 -3.27 3.18 8.43
CA ALA A 29 -2.72 2.12 7.61
C ALA A 29 -2.03 1.04 8.45
N TRP A 30 -1.77 -0.12 7.86
CA TRP A 30 -0.92 -1.13 8.50
C TRP A 30 0.55 -0.84 8.21
N PHE A 31 1.34 -0.59 9.24
CA PHE A 31 2.79 -0.55 9.13
C PHE A 31 3.32 -1.96 8.84
N VAL A 32 4.27 -2.06 7.91
CA VAL A 32 4.88 -3.34 7.53
C VAL A 32 6.33 -3.42 7.94
N LYS A 33 7.16 -2.44 7.54
CA LYS A 33 8.60 -2.39 7.88
C LYS A 33 9.23 -1.05 7.56
N ASP A 34 10.34 -0.78 8.23
CA ASP A 34 11.28 0.26 7.84
C ASP A 34 12.22 -0.26 6.74
N LEU A 35 12.65 0.64 5.86
CA LEU A 35 13.59 0.35 4.77
C LEU A 35 14.94 1.00 5.04
N ASP A 36 14.90 2.21 5.60
CA ASP A 36 16.03 2.97 6.13
C ASP A 36 15.51 3.91 7.23
N ASP A 37 16.34 4.86 7.68
CA ASP A 37 16.01 5.78 8.78
C ASP A 37 14.84 6.74 8.47
N ARG A 38 14.44 6.90 7.21
CA ARG A 38 13.37 7.82 6.77
C ARG A 38 12.25 7.10 6.02
N THR A 39 12.60 6.09 5.24
CA THR A 39 11.68 5.44 4.32
C THR A 39 11.00 4.24 4.98
N ARG A 40 9.67 4.20 4.93
CA ARG A 40 8.85 3.08 5.42
C ARG A 40 8.01 2.43 4.33
N VAL A 41 7.57 1.21 4.59
CA VAL A 41 6.51 0.52 3.83
C VAL A 41 5.28 0.35 4.70
N TRP A 42 4.13 0.76 4.16
CA TRP A 42 2.83 0.52 4.79
C TRP A 42 1.79 0.11 3.76
N VAL A 43 0.72 -0.52 4.23
CA VAL A 43 -0.45 -0.86 3.42
C VAL A 43 -1.62 0.03 3.84
N SER A 44 -2.10 0.85 2.91
CA SER A 44 -3.22 1.75 3.16
C SER A 44 -4.47 1.35 2.37
N PRO A 45 -5.65 1.27 3.02
CA PRO A 45 -6.91 1.19 2.30
C PRO A 45 -7.23 2.53 1.63
N LEU A 46 -7.36 2.51 0.31
CA LEU A 46 -7.85 3.63 -0.49
C LEU A 46 -9.32 3.45 -0.84
N MET A 47 -9.91 4.42 -1.54
CA MET A 47 -11.34 4.43 -1.85
C MET A 47 -11.86 3.15 -2.54
N PHE A 48 -11.03 2.51 -3.38
CA PHE A 48 -11.42 1.30 -4.14
C PHE A 48 -10.35 0.20 -4.20
N THR A 49 -9.20 0.41 -3.56
CA THR A 49 -8.03 -0.49 -3.66
C THR A 49 -7.29 -0.50 -2.34
N PHE A 50 -6.44 -1.48 -2.15
CA PHE A 50 -5.40 -1.43 -1.12
C PHE A 50 -4.08 -1.07 -1.78
N ALA A 51 -3.25 -0.27 -1.14
CA ALA A 51 -1.99 0.15 -1.73
C ALA A 51 -0.83 -0.18 -0.81
N VAL A 52 0.20 -0.83 -1.37
CA VAL A 52 1.54 -0.81 -0.76
C VAL A 52 2.14 0.55 -1.12
N ILE A 53 2.52 1.30 -0.10
CA ILE A 53 3.04 2.66 -0.21
C ILE A 53 4.46 2.69 0.36
N VAL A 54 5.33 3.44 -0.32
CA VAL A 54 6.70 3.73 0.11
C VAL A 54 6.86 5.24 0.28
N GLY A 55 7.46 5.68 1.37
CA GLY A 55 7.80 7.08 1.59
C GLY A 55 8.11 7.41 3.04
N GLU A 56 8.15 8.70 3.36
CA GLU A 56 8.25 9.22 4.72
C GLU A 56 6.84 9.42 5.29
N PRO A 57 6.47 8.77 6.41
CA PRO A 57 5.10 8.83 6.96
C PRO A 57 4.65 10.24 7.37
N ASP A 58 5.61 11.07 7.79
CA ASP A 58 5.34 12.43 8.29
C ASP A 58 5.17 13.46 7.16
N GLU A 59 5.43 13.06 5.91
CA GLU A 59 5.29 13.91 4.74
C GLU A 59 3.88 13.78 4.13
N PRO A 60 3.30 14.86 3.57
CA PRO A 60 1.96 14.82 2.98
C PRO A 60 1.91 14.05 1.64
N PHE A 61 3.04 13.48 1.20
CA PHE A 61 3.19 12.75 -0.04
C PHE A 61 3.98 11.46 0.20
N TYR A 62 3.76 10.48 -0.67
CA TYR A 62 4.55 9.25 -0.72
C TYR A 62 5.40 9.24 -2.01
N ASP A 63 6.51 8.49 -1.98
CA ASP A 63 7.42 8.37 -3.12
C ASP A 63 6.81 7.52 -4.23
N ASP A 64 6.21 6.39 -3.87
CA ASP A 64 5.51 5.53 -4.83
C ASP A 64 4.44 4.65 -4.18
N ARG A 65 3.58 4.05 -5.03
CA ARG A 65 2.60 3.08 -4.58
C ARG A 65 2.19 2.08 -5.65
N TRP A 66 1.81 0.89 -5.19
CA TRP A 66 1.24 -0.17 -6.02
C TRP A 66 -0.13 -0.57 -5.50
N CYS A 67 -1.14 -0.62 -6.37
CA CYS A 67 -2.52 -0.94 -5.99
C CYS A 67 -2.82 -2.43 -6.18
N PHE A 68 -3.51 -2.99 -5.19
CA PHE A 68 -3.93 -4.36 -5.04
C PHE A 68 -5.45 -4.43 -4.86
N GLU A 69 -6.01 -5.59 -5.12
CA GLU A 69 -7.45 -5.82 -5.01
C GLU A 69 -7.89 -5.98 -3.55
N THR A 70 -7.10 -6.70 -2.74
CA THR A 70 -7.41 -6.99 -1.34
C THR A 70 -6.25 -6.61 -0.42
N SER A 71 -6.55 -6.39 0.87
CA SER A 71 -5.54 -6.13 1.90
C SER A 71 -4.64 -7.33 2.14
N ASP A 72 -5.17 -8.56 2.06
CA ASP A 72 -4.39 -9.80 2.20
C ASP A 72 -3.24 -9.85 1.19
N VAL A 73 -3.54 -9.60 -0.09
CA VAL A 73 -2.54 -9.64 -1.16
C VAL A 73 -1.52 -8.50 -0.99
N ALA A 74 -1.99 -7.30 -0.63
CA ALA A 74 -1.11 -6.16 -0.41
C ALA A 74 -0.12 -6.40 0.74
N LEU A 75 -0.60 -6.91 1.88
CA LEU A 75 0.24 -7.20 3.05
C LEU A 75 1.22 -8.33 2.77
N ALA A 76 0.76 -9.43 2.18
CA ALA A 76 1.64 -10.53 1.78
C ALA A 76 2.75 -10.04 0.82
N ALA A 77 2.38 -9.21 -0.16
CA ALA A 77 3.33 -8.64 -1.11
C ALA A 77 4.33 -7.71 -0.41
N ALA A 78 3.89 -6.84 0.49
CA ALA A 78 4.75 -5.92 1.24
C ALA A 78 5.74 -6.66 2.17
N VAL A 79 5.30 -7.72 2.85
CA VAL A 79 6.16 -8.56 3.69
C VAL A 79 7.22 -9.26 2.85
N ALA A 80 6.81 -9.91 1.76
CA ALA A 80 7.72 -10.70 0.92
C ALA A 80 8.73 -9.83 0.15
N TRP A 81 8.32 -8.62 -0.26
CA TRP A 81 9.11 -7.77 -1.12
C TRP A 81 10.36 -7.24 -0.43
N GLN A 82 11.55 -7.64 -0.87
CA GLN A 82 12.83 -7.18 -0.29
C GLN A 82 13.26 -5.77 -0.72
N GLY A 83 12.42 -5.05 -1.48
CA GLY A 83 12.75 -3.71 -1.96
C GLY A 83 12.71 -2.64 -0.86
N PRO A 84 12.83 -1.34 -1.24
CA PRO A 84 12.75 -0.80 -2.58
C PRO A 84 14.15 -0.54 -3.14
N TYR A 85 14.71 -1.55 -3.81
CA TYR A 85 15.82 -1.30 -4.73
C TYR A 85 15.26 -0.77 -6.05
N PRO A 86 15.95 0.16 -6.75
CA PRO A 86 15.54 0.59 -8.08
C PRO A 86 15.25 -0.60 -9.00
N GLY A 87 14.05 -0.63 -9.58
CA GLY A 87 13.61 -1.71 -10.48
C GLY A 87 13.01 -2.95 -9.78
N SER A 88 12.93 -2.97 -8.45
CA SER A 88 12.14 -3.98 -7.72
C SER A 88 10.73 -3.47 -7.45
N GLU A 89 9.74 -4.35 -7.55
CA GLU A 89 8.33 -4.04 -7.28
C GLU A 89 7.72 -5.18 -6.46
N PRO A 90 6.74 -4.90 -5.59
CA PRO A 90 5.99 -5.95 -4.94
C PRO A 90 5.22 -6.78 -5.99
N VAL A 91 5.05 -8.08 -5.78
CA VAL A 91 4.34 -8.96 -6.72
C VAL A 91 2.83 -8.92 -6.44
N GLY A 92 2.01 -9.01 -7.49
CA GLY A 92 0.55 -9.13 -7.36
C GLY A 92 -0.23 -7.80 -7.46
N TRP A 93 0.43 -6.67 -7.72
CA TRP A 93 -0.28 -5.41 -7.95
C TRP A 93 -0.95 -5.40 -9.32
N HIS A 94 -2.14 -4.79 -9.42
CA HIS A 94 -2.90 -4.68 -10.67
C HIS A 94 -2.85 -3.28 -11.32
N ARG A 95 -2.48 -2.26 -10.56
CA ARG A 95 -2.26 -0.90 -11.08
C ARG A 95 -1.10 -0.20 -10.40
N HIS A 96 -0.21 0.38 -11.19
CA HIS A 96 0.84 1.29 -10.75
C HIS A 96 0.49 2.73 -11.23
N PRO A 97 -0.01 3.62 -10.35
CA PRO A 97 -0.57 4.91 -10.77
C PRO A 97 0.42 5.85 -11.44
N THR A 98 1.67 5.89 -10.98
CA THR A 98 2.71 6.83 -11.45
C THR A 98 3.10 6.54 -12.91
N SER A 99 3.27 5.26 -13.24
CA SER A 99 3.66 4.82 -14.59
C SER A 99 2.47 4.57 -15.54
N GLY A 100 1.25 4.48 -15.00
CA GLY A 100 0.07 4.08 -15.78
C GLY A 100 0.00 2.59 -16.12
N ARG A 101 0.99 1.80 -15.68
CA ARG A 101 1.05 0.34 -15.91
C ARG A 101 -0.07 -0.37 -15.16
N ARG A 102 -0.58 -1.44 -15.77
CA ARG A 102 -1.63 -2.31 -15.26
C ARG A 102 -1.28 -3.76 -15.51
N ARG A 103 -1.71 -4.63 -14.61
CA ARG A 103 -1.57 -6.09 -14.68
C ARG A 103 -2.93 -6.70 -14.37
N ALA A 104 -3.52 -7.42 -15.30
CA ALA A 104 -4.77 -8.13 -15.05
C ALA A 104 -4.52 -9.18 -13.95
N GLU A 105 -5.40 -9.23 -12.94
CA GLU A 105 -5.27 -10.14 -11.79
C GLU A 105 -3.91 -10.09 -11.07
N GLY A 106 -3.16 -8.99 -11.23
CA GLY A 106 -1.81 -8.84 -10.67
C GLY A 106 -0.70 -9.63 -11.39
N ASP A 107 -0.98 -10.23 -12.55
CA ASP A 107 -0.02 -11.05 -13.31
C ASP A 107 0.97 -10.18 -14.11
N PRO A 108 2.29 -10.23 -13.82
CA PRO A 108 3.31 -9.48 -14.58
C PRO A 108 3.34 -9.79 -16.07
N ALA A 109 2.97 -11.01 -16.49
CA ALA A 109 2.96 -11.39 -17.91
C ALA A 109 1.83 -10.71 -18.71
N SER A 110 0.81 -10.20 -18.02
CA SER A 110 -0.35 -9.52 -18.60
C SER A 110 -0.19 -7.99 -18.68
N GLU A 111 1.02 -7.49 -18.43
CA GLU A 111 1.24 -6.06 -18.25
C GLU A 111 0.97 -5.23 -19.50
N TYR A 112 0.26 -4.11 -19.31
CA TYR A 112 0.00 -3.12 -20.35
C TYR A 112 -0.01 -1.70 -19.77
N VAL A 113 0.14 -0.70 -20.64
CA VAL A 113 -0.03 0.72 -20.29
C VAL A 113 -1.38 1.18 -20.84
N ALA A 114 -2.26 1.65 -19.97
CA ALA A 114 -3.52 2.26 -20.41
C ALA A 114 -3.24 3.70 -20.88
N HIS A 115 -3.55 3.97 -22.15
CA HIS A 115 -3.49 5.32 -22.73
C HIS A 115 -4.62 6.23 -22.24
#